data_AF-A0A5C6S9K3-F1
#
_entry.id   AF-A0A5C6S9K3-F1
#
_cell.length_a   1.000
_cell.length_b   1.000
_cell.length_c   1.000
_cell.angle_alpha   90.00
_cell.angle_beta   90.00
_cell.angle_gamma   90.00
#
_symmetry.space_group_name_H-M   'P 1'
#
loop_
_entity.id
_entity.type
_entity.pdbx_description
1 polymer ?
#
loop_
_entity_poly.entity_id
_entity_poly.type
_entity_poly.pdbx_seq_one_letter_code
_entity_poly.pdbx_strand_id
1 'polypeptide(L)' 'MAVLFILIPVSILLGAGGLAAFLWSLKARQYDDPKGDAARILSDEWDERPKPPQNSDP' A
#
# COMPACT_ATOMS: atom_id res chain seq x y z
N MET A 1 -19.29 -25.54 -27.13
CA MET A 1 -18.40 -26.50 -26.43
C MET A 1 -16.91 -26.16 -26.53
N ALA A 2 -16.37 -25.78 -27.70
CA ALA A 2 -14.94 -25.44 -27.84
C ALA A 2 -14.46 -24.25 -26.97
N VAL A 3 -15.32 -23.27 -26.71
CA VAL A 3 -14.98 -22.07 -25.93
C VAL A 3 -14.58 -22.37 -24.48
N LEU A 4 -15.14 -23.44 -23.88
CA LEU A 4 -14.82 -23.83 -22.50
C LEU A 4 -13.35 -24.24 -22.36
N PHE A 5 -12.76 -24.84 -23.39
CA PHE A 5 -11.34 -25.20 -23.40
C PHE A 5 -10.41 -23.98 -23.37
N ILE A 6 -10.89 -22.81 -23.76
CA ILE A 6 -10.14 -21.55 -23.66
C ILE A 6 -10.47 -20.85 -22.35
N LEU A 7 -11.76 -20.77 -21.99
CA LEU A 7 -12.20 -20.04 -20.80
C LEU A 7 -11.75 -20.66 -19.49
N ILE A 8 -11.70 -21.99 -19.38
CA ILE A 8 -11.23 -22.67 -18.16
C ILE A 8 -9.77 -22.30 -17.83
N PRO A 9 -8.78 -22.51 -18.73
CA PRO A 9 -7.40 -22.15 -18.43
C PRO A 9 -7.21 -20.64 -18.25
N VAL A 10 -7.89 -19.80 -19.03
CA VAL A 10 -7.84 -18.34 -18.86
C VAL A 10 -8.36 -17.94 -17.47
N SER A 11 -9.46 -18.52 -17.00
CA SER A 11 -10.02 -18.20 -15.69
C SER A 11 -9.11 -18.63 -14.54
N ILE A 12 -8.46 -19.79 -14.67
CA ILE A 12 -7.46 -20.26 -13.69
C ILE A 12 -6.26 -19.30 -13.65
N LEU A 13 -5.75 -18.89 -14.81
CA LEU A 13 -4.62 -17.95 -14.91
C LEU A 13 -4.99 -16.58 -14.31
N LEU A 14 -6.19 -16.07 -14.60
CA LEU A 14 -6.68 -14.81 -14.03
C LEU A 14 -6.85 -14.90 -12.51
N GLY A 15 -7.41 -16.01 -12.00
CA GLY A 15 -7.54 -16.25 -10.56
C GLY A 15 -6.18 -16.35 -9.87
N ALA A 16 -5.25 -17.12 -10.44
CA ALA A 16 -3.88 -17.25 -9.91
C ALA A 16 -3.11 -15.92 -9.98
N GLY A 17 -3.25 -15.17 -11.07
CA GLY A 17 -2.64 -13.86 -11.24
C GLY A 17 -3.16 -12.84 -10.22
N GLY A 18 -4.47 -12.80 -10.00
CA GLY A 18 -5.09 -11.96 -8.97
C GLY A 18 -4.62 -12.33 -7.56
N LEU A 19 -4.54 -13.62 -7.24
CA LEU A 19 -4.05 -14.09 -5.95
C LEU A 19 -2.56 -13.75 -5.75
N ALA A 20 -1.73 -13.94 -6.77
CA ALA A 20 -0.31 -13.58 -6.71
C ALA A 20 -0.11 -12.07 -6.51
N ALA A 21 -0.87 -11.24 -7.23
CA ALA A 21 -0.85 -9.80 -7.07
C ALA A 21 -1.30 -9.36 -5.66
N PHE A 22 -2.33 -10.02 -5.11
CA PHE A 22 -2.80 -9.77 -3.74
C PHE A 22 -1.74 -10.11 -2.70
N LEU A 23 -1.11 -11.29 -2.79
CA LEU A 23 -0.03 -11.69 -1.88
C LEU A 23 1.20 -10.78 -2.00
N TRP A 24 1.52 -10.34 -3.23
CA TRP A 24 2.58 -9.35 -3.46
C TRP A 24 2.26 -8.01 -2.80
N SER A 25 1.03 -7.50 -2.92
CA SER A 25 0.59 -6.25 -2.26
C SER A 25 0.70 -6.33 -0.73
N LEU A 26 0.32 -7.47 -0.13
CA LEU A 26 0.49 -7.69 1.31
C LEU A 26 1.97 -7.72 1.72
N LYS A 27 2.82 -8.39 0.94
CA LYS A 27 4.27 -8.49 1.22
C LYS A 27 5.01 -7.17 0.99
N ALA A 28 4.54 -6.32 0.09
CA ALA A 28 5.17 -5.06 -0.28
C ALA A 28 5.22 -4.03 0.85
N ARG A 29 4.68 -4.34 2.06
CA ARG A 29 4.61 -3.43 3.22
C ARG A 29 4.14 -2.02 2.85
N GLN A 30 3.31 -1.89 1.82
CA GLN A 30 2.69 -0.61 1.43
C GLN A 30 1.78 -0.04 2.54
N TYR A 31 1.57 -0.81 3.62
CA TYR A 31 0.81 -0.45 4.81
C TYR A 31 1.67 -0.12 6.04
N ASP A 32 3.02 -0.13 5.94
CA ASP A 32 3.89 0.21 7.08
C ASP A 32 3.88 1.72 7.38
N ASP A 33 3.62 2.59 6.39
CA ASP A 33 3.61 4.05 6.55
C ASP A 33 2.39 4.86 6.02
N PRO A 34 1.19 4.31 5.73
CA PRO A 34 0.01 5.17 5.51
C PRO A 34 -0.40 5.94 6.77
N LYS A 35 -0.09 5.39 7.96
CA LYS A 35 -0.45 5.98 9.25
C LYS A 35 0.45 7.15 9.65
N GLY A 36 1.73 7.13 9.28
CA GLY A 36 2.66 8.20 9.65
C GLY A 36 2.39 9.51 8.91
N ASP A 37 1.97 9.45 7.64
CA ASP A 37 1.58 10.62 6.85
C ASP A 37 0.18 11.13 7.20
N ALA A 38 -0.80 10.23 7.39
CA ALA A 38 -2.15 10.61 7.80
C ALA A 38 -2.21 11.13 9.25
N ALA A 39 -1.36 10.64 10.16
CA ALA A 39 -1.28 11.16 11.52
C ALA A 39 -0.68 12.57 11.57
N ARG A 40 0.22 12.91 10.63
CA ARG A 40 0.84 14.25 10.55
C ARG A 40 -0.09 15.33 10.02
N ILE A 41 -1.07 15.00 9.19
CA ILE A 41 -2.05 16.00 8.69
C ILE A 41 -3.18 16.29 9.68
N LEU A 42 -3.35 15.44 10.69
CA LEU A 42 -4.32 15.60 11.78
C LEU A 42 -3.67 15.99 13.12
N SER A 43 -2.35 16.23 13.13
CA SER A 43 -1.63 16.60 14.35
C SER A 43 -1.58 18.11 14.52
N ASP A 44 -2.25 18.62 15.55
CA ASP A 44 -2.22 20.04 15.93
C ASP A 44 -0.86 20.51 16.49
N GLU A 45 0.10 19.59 16.68
CA GLU A 45 1.38 19.81 17.38
C GLU A 45 2.24 20.93 16.79
N TRP A 46 2.06 21.23 15.49
CA TRP A 46 2.78 22.28 14.78
C TRP A 46 1.87 23.28 14.04
N ASP A 47 0.56 23.28 14.33
CA ASP A 47 -0.40 24.21 13.71
C ASP A 47 -0.15 25.66 14.17
N GLU A 48 0.24 25.84 15.43
CA GLU A 48 0.49 27.15 16.01
C GLU A 48 1.92 27.66 15.75
N ARG A 49 2.90 26.76 15.56
CA ARG A 49 4.33 27.10 15.37
C ARG A 49 5.04 26.05 14.53
N PRO A 50 5.94 26.45 13.60
CA PRO A 50 6.69 25.51 12.79
C PRO A 50 7.71 24.70 13.63
N LYS A 51 7.99 23.46 13.20
CA LYS A 51 8.96 22.58 13.85
C LYS A 51 10.35 23.25 13.90
N PRO A 52 11.02 23.28 15.08
CA PRO A 52 12.35 23.85 15.21
C PRO A 52 13.37 23.06 14.40
N PRO A 53 14.42 23.71 13.84
CA PRO A 53 15.45 23.05 13.08
C PRO A 53 16.19 22.02 13.94
N GLN A 54 16.30 20.78 13.44
CA GLN A 54 16.87 19.60 14.12
C GLN A 54 18.37 19.74 14.47
N ASN A 55 19.04 20.82 14.03
CA ASN A 55 20.47 21.02 14.18
C ASN A 55 20.75 22.04 15.29
N SER A 56 20.61 21.62 16.54
CA SER A 56 21.17 22.29 17.70
C SER A 56 21.67 21.24 18.69
N ASP A 57 22.58 20.38 18.23
CA ASP A 57 23.53 19.73 19.11
C ASP A 57 24.61 20.77 19.50
N PRO A 58 25.09 20.74 20.76
CA PRO A 58 25.48 21.91 21.56
C PRO A 58 26.58 22.80 20.99
#